data_AF-A0ABD7MAE8-F1
#
_entry.id   AF-A0ABD7MAE8-F1
#
_cell.length_a   1.000
_cell.length_b   1.000
_cell.length_c   1.000
_cell.angle_alpha   90.00
_cell.angle_beta   90.00
_cell.angle_gamma   90.00
#
_symmetry.space_group_name_H-M   'P 1'
#
loop_
_entity.id
_entity.type
_entity.pdbx_description
1 polymer ?
#
loop_
_entity_poly.entity_id
_entity_poly.type
_entity_poly.pdbx_seq_one_letter_code
_entity_poly.pdbx_strand_id
1 'polypeptide(L)'
;MPLFAAFAAVMVGPGVVAARWTRLDVPAGRALVFSGVTRNSLVMLPLALSLPASLDPAPLVVVTQTLVEIGAMVSLVRLVPRLLPRHGQSAGAGARRTVT
;
A
#
# COMPACT_ATOMS: atom_id res chain seq x y z
N MET A 1 -0.91 -0.11 -18.44
CA MET A 1 -1.01 1.14 -17.63
C MET A 1 -2.26 1.20 -16.75
N PRO A 2 -3.50 1.17 -17.27
CA PRO A 2 -4.71 1.25 -16.42
C PRO A 2 -4.89 0.06 -15.46
N LEU A 3 -4.46 -1.15 -15.86
CA LEU A 3 -4.52 -2.36 -15.04
C LEU A 3 -3.71 -2.26 -13.73
N PHE A 4 -2.58 -1.56 -13.72
CA PHE A 4 -1.73 -1.45 -12.53
C PHE A 4 -2.33 -0.51 -11.48
N ALA A 5 -2.87 0.63 -11.93
CA ALA A 5 -3.60 1.54 -11.06
C ALA A 5 -4.89 0.87 -10.53
N ALA A 6 -5.59 0.11 -11.38
CA ALA A 6 -6.76 -0.67 -10.97
C ALA A 6 -6.39 -1.74 -9.93
N PHE A 7 -5.29 -2.45 -10.12
CA PHE A 7 -4.79 -3.43 -9.14
C PHE A 7 -4.49 -2.77 -7.79
N ALA A 8 -3.75 -1.65 -7.79
CA ALA A 8 -3.46 -0.90 -6.58
C ALA A 8 -4.74 -0.48 -5.85
N ALA A 9 -5.72 0.07 -6.58
CA ALA A 9 -7.01 0.47 -6.01
C ALA A 9 -7.80 -0.72 -5.44
N VAL A 10 -7.83 -1.85 -6.17
CA VAL A 10 -8.49 -3.08 -5.72
C VAL A 10 -7.84 -3.61 -4.45
N MET A 11 -6.50 -3.63 -4.35
CA MET A 11 -5.78 -4.22 -3.21
C MET A 11 -5.94 -3.44 -1.89
N VAL A 12 -6.27 -2.15 -1.94
CA VAL A 12 -6.58 -1.37 -0.72
C VAL A 12 -7.76 -1.97 0.01
N GLY A 13 -8.81 -2.38 -0.70
CA GLY A 13 -10.03 -2.95 -0.11
C GLY A 13 -9.77 -4.18 0.75
N PRO A 14 -9.23 -5.28 0.18
CA PRO A 14 -8.87 -6.49 0.91
C PRO A 14 -7.86 -6.22 2.02
N GLY A 15 -6.88 -5.33 1.82
CA GLY A 15 -5.91 -4.98 2.86
C GLY A 15 -6.57 -4.35 4.09
N VAL A 16 -7.52 -3.43 3.87
CA VAL A 16 -8.29 -2.81 4.97
C VAL A 16 -9.24 -3.81 5.63
N VAL A 17 -9.92 -4.65 4.83
CA VAL A 17 -10.81 -5.70 5.35
C VAL A 17 -10.03 -6.69 6.21
N ALA A 18 -8.89 -7.19 5.72
CA ALA A 18 -8.02 -8.09 6.44
C ALA A 18 -7.53 -7.46 7.74
N ALA A 19 -7.01 -6.21 7.70
CA ALA A 19 -6.55 -5.51 8.89
C ALA A 19 -7.64 -5.36 9.96
N ARG A 20 -8.89 -5.13 9.55
CA ARG A 20 -10.04 -5.03 10.46
C ARG A 20 -10.45 -6.40 11.01
N TRP A 21 -10.48 -7.44 10.18
CA TRP A 21 -10.83 -8.80 10.59
C TRP A 21 -9.82 -9.39 11.56
N THR A 22 -8.53 -9.17 11.34
CA THR A 22 -7.46 -9.62 12.24
C THR A 22 -7.23 -8.70 13.42
N ARG A 23 -8.00 -7.61 13.56
CA ARG A 23 -7.91 -6.61 14.65
C ARG A 23 -6.49 -6.07 14.86
N LEU A 24 -5.75 -5.83 13.77
CA LEU A 24 -4.41 -5.26 13.86
C LEU A 24 -4.44 -3.86 14.48
N ASP A 25 -3.40 -3.53 15.24
CA ASP A 25 -3.15 -2.17 15.66
C ASP A 25 -2.92 -1.26 14.44
N VAL A 26 -3.19 0.04 14.60
CA VAL A 26 -3.19 0.98 13.47
C VAL A 26 -1.86 0.96 12.68
N PRO A 27 -0.67 0.95 13.31
CA PRO A 27 0.59 0.78 12.60
C PRO A 27 0.66 -0.49 11.74
N ALA A 28 0.34 -1.66 12.31
CA ALA A 28 0.41 -2.93 11.59
C ALA A 28 -0.65 -3.04 10.48
N GLY A 29 -1.87 -2.55 10.72
CA GLY A 29 -2.92 -2.50 9.69
C GLY A 29 -2.54 -1.62 8.50
N ARG A 30 -1.86 -0.49 8.74
CA ARG A 30 -1.32 0.35 7.66
C ARG A 30 -0.20 -0.36 6.92
N ALA A 31 0.74 -0.99 7.63
CA ALA A 31 1.81 -1.77 7.02
C ALA A 31 1.25 -2.87 6.10
N LEU A 32 0.22 -3.60 6.55
CA LEU A 32 -0.44 -4.63 5.75
C LEU A 32 -1.01 -4.07 4.44
N VAL A 33 -1.73 -2.94 4.49
CA VAL A 33 -2.30 -2.30 3.30
C VAL A 33 -1.19 -1.84 2.36
N PHE A 34 -0.13 -1.22 2.87
CA PHE A 34 1.02 -0.80 2.06
C PHE A 34 1.70 -2.00 1.40
N SER A 35 2.04 -3.05 2.16
CA SER A 35 2.66 -4.27 1.65
C SER A 35 1.79 -5.00 0.62
N GLY A 36 0.46 -4.99 0.80
CA GLY A 36 -0.46 -5.58 -0.16
C GLY A 36 -0.47 -4.86 -1.52
N VAL A 37 -0.33 -3.53 -1.51
CA VAL A 37 -0.31 -2.73 -2.74
C VAL A 37 1.07 -2.72 -3.41
N THR A 38 2.15 -2.72 -2.64
CA THR A 38 3.53 -2.71 -3.16
C THR A 38 4.06 -4.13 -3.38
N ARG A 39 3.66 -4.79 -4.47
CA ARG A 39 4.30 -6.04 -4.91
C ARG A 39 5.50 -5.73 -5.78
N ASN A 40 6.63 -6.35 -5.47
CA ASN A 40 7.94 -6.04 -6.05
C ASN A 40 7.93 -6.10 -7.59
N SER A 41 8.16 -4.96 -8.23
CA SER A 41 8.23 -4.82 -9.69
C SER A 41 9.40 -5.59 -10.32
N LEU A 42 10.42 -5.98 -9.54
CA LEU A 42 11.53 -6.81 -10.02
C LEU A 42 11.10 -8.21 -10.48
N VAL A 43 9.92 -8.70 -10.09
CA VAL A 43 9.38 -9.97 -10.62
C VAL A 43 8.96 -9.83 -12.08
N MET A 44 8.63 -8.62 -12.54
CA MET A 44 8.26 -8.36 -13.93
C MET A 44 9.47 -8.15 -14.85
N LEU A 45 10.62 -7.77 -14.31
CA LEU A 45 11.83 -7.50 -15.10
C LEU A 45 12.36 -8.74 -15.86
N PRO A 46 12.48 -9.95 -15.25
CA PRO A 46 12.86 -11.16 -15.96
C PRO A 46 11.87 -11.53 -17.05
N LEU A 47 10.57 -11.34 -16.80
CA LEU A 47 9.52 -11.58 -17.79
C LEU A 47 9.68 -10.62 -18.97
N ALA A 48 9.90 -9.32 -18.71
CA ALA A 48 10.12 -8.31 -19.75
C ALA A 48 11.36 -8.60 -20.62
N LEU A 49 12.46 -9.07 -20.01
CA LEU A 49 13.69 -9.43 -20.73
C LEU A 49 13.62 -10.78 -21.44
N SER A 50 12.67 -11.64 -21.09
CA SER A 50 12.41 -12.92 -21.77
C SER A 50 11.60 -12.77 -23.05
N LEU A 51 11.00 -11.59 -23.31
CA LEU A 51 10.29 -11.33 -24.56
C LEU A 51 11.29 -11.20 -25.73
N PRO A 52 10.97 -11.76 -26.91
CA PRO A 52 11.79 -11.58 -28.10
C PRO A 52 11.92 -10.09 -28.47
N ALA A 53 13.10 -9.69 -28.96
CA ALA A 53 13.46 -8.29 -29.25
C ALA A 53 12.53 -7.57 -30.25
N SER A 54 11.66 -8.30 -30.93
CA SER A 54 10.60 -7.75 -31.79
C SER A 54 9.41 -7.14 -31.01
N LEU A 55 9.36 -7.28 -29.68
CA LEU A 55 8.32 -6.72 -28.80
C LEU A 55 8.87 -5.49 -28.05
N ASP A 56 9.11 -4.43 -28.82
CA ASP A 56 9.84 -3.20 -28.47
C ASP A 56 9.28 -2.28 -27.33
N PRO A 57 8.06 -2.43 -26.76
CA PRO A 57 7.64 -1.55 -25.64
C PRO A 57 8.04 -2.06 -24.25
N ALA A 58 8.67 -3.23 -24.10
CA ALA A 58 8.90 -3.85 -22.78
C ALA A 58 9.68 -2.96 -21.77
N PRO A 59 10.79 -2.30 -22.14
CA PRO A 59 11.50 -1.40 -21.22
C PRO A 59 10.67 -0.16 -20.83
N LEU A 60 9.92 0.41 -21.78
CA LEU A 60 9.05 1.57 -21.55
C LEU A 60 7.92 1.24 -20.57
N VAL A 61 7.35 0.04 -20.67
CA VAL A 61 6.32 -0.44 -19.74
C VAL A 61 6.85 -0.54 -18.32
N VAL A 62 8.07 -1.06 -18.12
CA VAL A 62 8.68 -1.17 -16.79
C VAL A 62 8.92 0.21 -16.17
N VAL A 63 9.47 1.16 -16.93
CA VAL A 63 9.69 2.53 -16.42
C VAL A 63 8.37 3.23 -16.11
N THR A 64 7.37 3.10 -16.98
CA THR A 64 6.06 3.71 -16.71
C THR A 64 5.38 3.04 -15.52
N GLN A 65 5.61 1.75 -15.30
CA GLN A 65 5.10 1.00 -14.15
C GLN A 65 5.73 1.47 -12.84
N THR A 66 7.04 1.73 -12.79
CA THR A 66 7.67 2.29 -11.58
C THR A 66 7.18 3.71 -11.30
N LEU A 67 7.00 4.55 -12.32
CA LEU A 67 6.43 5.90 -12.15
C LEU A 67 5.00 5.86 -11.59
N VAL A 68 4.15 4.98 -12.12
CA VAL A 68 2.78 4.78 -11.63
C VAL A 68 2.79 4.26 -10.19
N GLU A 69 3.68 3.32 -9.87
CA GLU A 69 3.78 2.74 -8.54
C GLU A 69 4.18 3.79 -7.50
N ILE A 70 5.15 4.65 -7.83
CA ILE A 70 5.55 5.77 -6.98
C ILE A 70 4.37 6.75 -6.77
N GLY A 71 3.63 7.10 -7.83
CA GLY A 71 2.43 7.95 -7.71
C GLY A 71 1.33 7.33 -6.83
N ALA A 72 1.11 6.02 -6.96
CA ALA A 72 0.16 5.28 -6.13
C ALA A 72 0.60 5.25 -4.66
N MET A 73 1.89 5.01 -4.37
CA MET A 73 2.41 5.06 -3.00
C MET A 73 2.25 6.44 -2.36
N VAL A 74 2.55 7.52 -3.10
CA VAL A 74 2.33 8.90 -2.61
C VAL A 74 0.86 9.15 -2.29
N SER A 75 -0.05 8.64 -3.11
CA SER A 75 -1.49 8.76 -2.89
C SER A 75 -1.94 7.96 -1.65
N LEU A 76 -1.40 6.76 -1.47
CA LEU A 76 -1.68 5.89 -0.32
C LEU A 76 -1.27 6.51 1.02
N VAL A 77 -0.17 7.27 1.06
CA VAL A 77 0.25 8.00 2.28
C VAL A 77 -0.85 8.92 2.80
N ARG A 78 -1.69 9.48 1.93
CA ARG A 78 -2.83 10.33 2.31
C ARG A 78 -4.12 9.53 2.54
N LEU A 79 -4.34 8.48 1.77
CA LEU A 79 -5.57 7.69 1.81
C LEU A 79 -5.63 6.75 3.02
N VAL A 80 -4.55 6.00 3.28
CA VAL A 80 -4.50 4.97 4.32
C VAL A 80 -4.76 5.51 5.74
N PRO A 81 -4.23 6.68 6.16
CA PRO A 81 -4.55 7.25 7.47
C PRO A 81 -6.03 7.63 7.65
N ARG A 82 -6.75 7.93 6.57
CA ARG A 82 -8.20 8.19 6.60
C ARG A 82 -9.02 6.91 6.71
N LEU A 83 -8.56 5.83 6.08
CA LEU A 83 -9.22 4.50 6.14
C LEU A 83 -8.96 3.76 7.46
N LEU A 84 -7.80 4.01 8.07
CA LEU A 84 -7.37 3.49 9.37
C LEU A 84 -6.96 4.66 10.30
N PRO A 85 -7.93 5.39 10.89
CA PRO A 85 -7.67 6.48 11.81
C PRO A 85 -6.99 6.00 13.10
N ARG A 86 -6.09 6.82 13.65
CA ARG A 86 -5.62 6.62 15.03
C ARG A 86 -6.76 7.03 15.95
N HIS A 87 -7.49 6.06 16.48
CA HIS A 87 -8.37 6.31 17.62
C HIS A 87 -7.46 6.60 18.81
N GLY A 88 -7.60 7.79 19.38
CA GLY A 88 -6.73 8.29 20.43
C GLY A 88 -6.62 7.30 21.60
N GLN A 89 -5.41 7.12 22.10
CA GLN A 89 -5.17 6.74 23.48
C GLN A 89 -5.72 7.84 24.39
N SER A 90 -7.05 7.93 24.51
CA SER A 90 -7.75 8.96 25.29
C SER A 90 -8.28 8.42 26.63
N ALA A 91 -7.74 7.30 27.13
CA ALA A 91 -8.22 6.68 28.38
C ALA A 91 -7.14 6.50 29.48
N GLY A 92 -6.01 7.21 29.41
CA GLY A 92 -4.90 7.04 30.38
C GLY A 92 -4.41 8.29 31.11
N ALA A 93 -4.72 9.50 30.62
CA ALA A 93 -4.16 10.74 31.18
C ALA A 93 -4.89 11.28 32.42
N GLY A 94 -6.05 10.72 32.78
CA GLY A 94 -6.84 11.13 33.94
C GLY A 94 -6.39 10.52 35.28
N ALA A 95 -5.59 9.45 35.26
CA ALA A 95 -5.25 8.69 36.47
C ALA A 95 -4.03 9.25 37.24
N ARG A 96 -3.33 10.26 36.72
CA ARG A 96 -2.09 10.81 37.32
C ARG A 96 -2.28 12.18 37.99
N ARG A 97 -3.50 12.49 38.45
CA ARG A 97 -3.80 13.72 39.22
C ARG A 97 -4.29 13.47 40.64
N THR A 98 -4.14 12.25 41.16
CA THR A 98 -4.62 11.92 42.52
C THR A 98 -3.63 11.01 43.23
N VAL A 99 -2.41 11.50 43.45
CA VAL A 99 -1.63 11.09 44.62
C VAL A 99 -1.06 12.36 45.23
N THR A 100 -1.65 12.68 46.38
CA THR A 100 -1.28 13.66 47.40
C THR A 100 0.18 13.59 47.80
#